data_AF-A0A811QDT7-F1
#
_entry.id   AF-A0A811QDT7-F1
#
_cell.length_a   1.000
_cell.length_b   1.000
_cell.length_c   1.000
_cell.angle_alpha   90.00
_cell.angle_beta   90.00
_cell.angle_gamma   90.00
#
_symmetry.space_group_name_H-M   'P 1'
#
loop_
_entity.id
_entity.type
_entity.pdbx_description
1 polymer ?
#
loop_
_entity_poly.entity_id
_entity_poly.type
_entity_poly.pdbx_seq_one_letter_code
_entity_poly.pdbx_strand_id
1 'polypeptide(L)'
;MDHIDAAKLLACAFVFAVVALVGTFLSKAADYLVEKQEALLFRALHLRRADDRKALRAMEANKVRYKLYTAAALLAVMLASGTAFLVEVEGMRPVDAFYCVCATVTTLEYGDLSFSSVPGRAFAAAWITVSTVVVALFFLYAAELAAERRQRALAWWVLRRRTTCTDLEAADMDGDHRVGAADFVLYKLKELGKISQEEIAEFLEEFDELDADNFGTLSPHDLIVAQPG
;
A
#
# COMPACT_ATOMS: atom_id res chain seq x y z
N MET A 1 -1.52 -16.52 -39.75
CA MET A 1 -1.17 -15.38 -38.87
C MET A 1 0.04 -14.73 -39.51
N ASP A 2 -0.13 -13.52 -40.02
CA ASP A 2 0.91 -12.88 -40.80
C ASP A 2 2.12 -12.56 -39.91
N HIS A 3 3.33 -12.59 -40.46
CA HIS A 3 4.56 -12.31 -39.69
C HIS A 3 4.50 -10.97 -38.93
N ILE A 4 3.70 -10.02 -39.42
CA ILE A 4 3.45 -8.72 -38.81
C ILE A 4 2.61 -8.83 -37.52
N ASP A 5 1.60 -9.71 -37.48
CA ASP A 5 0.74 -9.86 -36.30
C ASP A 5 1.45 -10.58 -35.16
N ALA A 6 2.25 -11.59 -35.50
CA ALA A 6 3.12 -12.25 -34.52
C ALA A 6 4.14 -11.27 -33.92
N ALA A 7 4.74 -10.40 -34.74
CA ALA A 7 5.68 -9.38 -34.27
C ALA A 7 5.01 -8.36 -33.34
N LYS A 8 3.78 -7.90 -33.66
CA LYS A 8 3.01 -7.00 -32.80
C LYS A 8 2.68 -7.62 -31.44
N LEU A 9 2.22 -8.88 -31.44
CA LEU A 9 1.91 -9.60 -30.19
C LEU A 9 3.16 -9.82 -29.33
N LEU A 10 4.29 -10.19 -29.95
CA LEU A 10 5.58 -10.31 -29.26
C LEU A 10 6.03 -8.97 -28.67
N ALA A 11 5.85 -7.86 -29.39
CA ALA A 11 6.16 -6.53 -28.87
C ALA A 11 5.31 -6.19 -27.63
N CYS A 12 4.00 -6.46 -27.67
CA CYS A 12 3.13 -6.28 -26.51
C CYS A 12 3.59 -7.11 -25.30
N ALA A 13 3.84 -8.41 -25.51
CA ALA A 13 4.30 -9.30 -24.44
C ALA A 13 5.64 -8.83 -23.83
N PHE A 14 6.56 -8.37 -24.69
CA PHE A 14 7.84 -7.83 -24.26
C PHE A 14 7.68 -6.56 -23.41
N VAL A 15 6.82 -5.63 -23.82
CA VAL A 15 6.56 -4.40 -23.05
C VAL A 15 6.03 -4.74 -21.65
N PHE A 16 5.05 -5.64 -21.53
CA PHE A 16 4.54 -6.06 -20.23
C PHE A 16 5.60 -6.74 -19.37
N ALA A 17 6.44 -7.60 -19.96
CA ALA A 17 7.52 -8.27 -19.25
C ALA A 17 8.56 -7.26 -18.71
N VAL A 18 8.94 -6.26 -19.52
CA VAL A 18 9.88 -5.21 -19.11
C VAL A 18 9.29 -4.34 -18.01
N VAL A 19 8.03 -3.90 -18.13
CA VAL A 19 7.36 -3.09 -17.10
C VAL A 19 7.27 -3.86 -15.78
N ALA A 20 6.91 -5.14 -15.81
CA ALA A 20 6.88 -5.98 -14.61
C ALA A 20 8.27 -6.13 -13.98
N LEU A 21 9.30 -6.39 -14.79
CA LEU A 21 10.67 -6.53 -14.32
C LEU A 21 11.19 -5.23 -13.67
N VAL A 22 11.06 -4.11 -14.38
CA VAL A 22 11.48 -2.79 -13.90
C VAL A 22 10.71 -2.39 -12.64
N GLY A 23 9.39 -2.61 -12.63
CA GLY A 23 8.53 -2.35 -11.47
C GLY A 23 8.93 -3.16 -10.24
N THR A 24 9.14 -4.46 -10.39
CA THR A 24 9.56 -5.30 -9.26
C THR A 24 10.96 -4.92 -8.75
N PHE A 25 11.88 -4.55 -9.63
CA PHE A 25 13.21 -4.10 -9.25
C PHE A 25 13.16 -2.77 -8.51
N LEU A 26 12.46 -1.76 -9.05
CA LEU A 26 12.32 -0.45 -8.40
C LEU A 26 11.61 -0.55 -7.04
N SER A 27 10.55 -1.36 -6.95
CA SER A 27 9.86 -1.58 -5.67
C SER A 27 10.78 -2.18 -4.62
N LYS A 28 11.57 -3.21 -4.98
CA LYS A 28 12.56 -3.78 -4.05
C LYS A 28 13.66 -2.79 -3.67
N ALA A 29 14.12 -1.96 -4.62
CA ALA A 29 15.10 -0.91 -4.33
C ALA A 29 14.52 0.15 -3.38
N ALA A 30 13.26 0.55 -3.57
CA ALA A 30 12.57 1.46 -2.67
C ALA A 30 12.42 0.85 -1.27
N ASP A 31 12.01 -0.41 -1.17
CA ASP A 31 11.91 -1.13 0.10
C ASP A 31 13.28 -1.21 0.81
N TYR A 32 14.35 -1.50 0.07
CA TYR A 32 15.72 -1.52 0.60
C TYR A 32 16.17 -0.14 1.12
N LEU A 33 15.88 0.94 0.39
CA LEU A 33 16.21 2.31 0.82
C LEU A 33 15.45 2.70 2.08
N VAL A 34 14.18 2.31 2.16
CA VAL A 34 13.34 2.55 3.35
C VAL A 34 13.87 1.76 4.54
N GLU A 35 14.23 0.49 4.36
CA GLU A 35 14.84 -0.34 5.41
C GLU A 35 16.17 0.24 5.92
N LYS A 36 16.98 0.84 5.03
CA LYS A 36 18.20 1.56 5.41
C LYS A 36 17.92 2.82 6.24
N GLN A 37 16.92 3.61 5.84
CA GLN A 37 16.49 4.78 6.63
C GLN A 37 15.96 4.36 8.00
N GLU A 38 15.21 3.26 8.02
CA GLU A 38 14.70 2.61 9.22
C GLU A 38 15.84 2.21 10.17
N ALA A 39 16.87 1.52 9.68
CA ALA A 39 18.01 1.09 10.49
C ALA A 39 18.81 2.26 11.09
N LEU A 40 18.95 3.36 10.34
CA LEU A 40 19.63 4.57 10.83
C LEU A 40 18.82 5.27 11.94
N LEU A 41 17.50 5.37 11.74
CA LEU A 41 16.59 5.90 12.76
C LEU A 41 16.64 5.06 14.03
N PHE A 42 16.57 3.73 13.89
CA PHE A 42 16.62 2.80 15.01
C PHE A 42 17.92 2.93 15.82
N ARG A 43 19.07 3.04 15.13
CA ARG A 43 20.37 3.29 15.80
C ARG A 43 20.41 4.61 16.57
N ALA A 44 19.80 5.68 16.04
CA ALA A 44 19.73 6.96 16.74
C ALA A 44 18.83 6.90 17.98
N LEU A 45 17.77 6.08 17.93
CA LEU A 45 16.79 5.93 19.02
C LEU A 45 17.29 5.05 20.17
N HIS A 46 18.06 4.00 19.88
CA HIS A 46 18.57 3.05 20.88
C HIS A 46 19.53 3.69 21.92
N LEU A 47 19.97 4.93 21.70
CA LEU A 47 20.63 5.75 22.71
C LEU A 47 19.67 6.19 23.85
N ARG A 48 18.37 5.91 23.75
CA ARG A 48 17.31 6.36 24.68
C ARG A 48 16.32 5.23 25.05
N ARG A 49 16.77 4.31 25.90
CA ARG A 49 16.11 3.04 26.34
C ARG A 49 14.62 3.02 26.76
N ALA A 50 13.95 4.15 26.97
CA ALA A 50 12.52 4.20 27.31
C ALA A 50 11.61 4.63 26.12
N ASP A 51 12.23 5.12 25.04
CA ASP A 51 11.54 5.66 23.86
C ASP A 51 11.26 4.58 22.80
N ASP A 52 11.92 3.42 22.87
CA ASP A 52 11.96 2.41 21.80
C ASP A 52 10.58 1.98 21.29
N ARG A 53 9.58 1.74 22.16
CA ARG A 53 8.23 1.34 21.72
C ARG A 53 7.45 2.47 21.05
N LYS A 54 7.59 3.71 21.53
CA LYS A 54 6.94 4.87 20.90
C LYS A 54 7.62 5.20 19.58
N ALA A 55 8.93 5.04 19.55
CA ALA A 55 9.74 5.30 18.38
C ALA A 55 9.52 4.25 17.28
N LEU A 56 9.38 2.96 17.63
CA LEU A 56 9.02 1.90 16.69
C LEU A 56 7.65 2.18 16.03
N ARG A 57 6.65 2.62 16.81
CA ARG A 57 5.34 3.02 16.26
C ARG A 57 5.43 4.26 15.37
N ALA A 58 6.25 5.24 15.75
CA ALA A 58 6.47 6.44 14.93
C ALA A 58 7.19 6.11 13.62
N MET A 59 8.08 5.13 13.66
CA MET A 59 8.82 4.60 12.52
C MET A 59 7.90 3.85 11.54
N GLU A 60 7.08 2.92 12.04
CA GLU A 60 6.02 2.28 11.23
C GLU A 60 5.07 3.30 10.61
N ALA A 61 4.65 4.33 11.37
CA ALA A 61 3.76 5.37 10.87
C ALA A 61 4.39 6.26 9.78
N ASN A 62 5.72 6.35 9.72
CA ASN A 62 6.43 7.14 8.73
C ASN A 62 6.93 6.32 7.53
N LYS A 63 6.87 4.98 7.59
CA LYS A 63 7.34 4.08 6.53
C LYS A 63 6.77 4.44 5.16
N VAL A 64 5.45 4.56 5.05
CA VAL A 64 4.77 4.92 3.81
C VAL A 64 5.15 6.33 3.32
N ARG A 65 5.42 7.25 4.26
CA ARG A 65 5.90 8.59 3.90
C ARG A 65 7.30 8.55 3.27
N TYR A 66 8.20 7.74 3.82
CA TYR A 66 9.53 7.54 3.25
C TYR A 66 9.45 6.91 1.85
N LYS A 67 8.60 5.89 1.65
CA LYS A 67 8.32 5.33 0.32
C LYS A 67 7.87 6.41 -0.66
N LEU A 68 6.90 7.22 -0.27
CA LEU A 68 6.42 8.34 -1.09
C LEU A 68 7.53 9.36 -1.41
N TYR A 69 8.37 9.73 -0.43
CA TYR A 69 9.49 10.63 -0.66
C TYR A 69 10.53 10.05 -1.61
N THR A 70 10.85 8.75 -1.50
CA THR A 70 11.78 8.10 -2.43
C THR A 70 11.22 8.08 -3.85
N ALA A 71 9.93 7.77 -4.03
CA ALA A 71 9.29 7.81 -5.35
C ALA A 71 9.22 9.23 -5.92
N ALA A 72 8.91 10.24 -5.09
CA ALA A 72 8.91 11.64 -5.50
C ALA A 72 10.31 12.12 -5.93
N ALA A 73 11.35 11.72 -5.19
CA ALA A 73 12.73 12.02 -5.54
C ALA A 73 13.15 11.36 -6.87
N LEU A 74 12.80 10.09 -7.08
CA LEU A 74 13.02 9.40 -8.35
C LEU A 74 12.29 10.09 -9.50
N LEU A 75 11.04 10.51 -9.29
CA LEU A 75 10.26 11.24 -10.30
C LEU A 75 10.93 12.56 -10.67
N ALA A 76 11.41 13.32 -9.68
CA ALA A 76 12.13 14.56 -9.92
C ALA A 76 13.44 14.33 -10.72
N VAL A 77 14.16 13.23 -10.43
CA VAL A 77 15.35 12.83 -11.20
C VAL A 77 14.98 12.51 -12.65
N MET A 78 13.89 11.78 -12.90
CA MET A 78 13.44 11.46 -14.27
C MET A 78 13.04 12.72 -15.05
N LEU A 79 12.35 13.67 -14.40
CA LEU A 79 12.00 14.95 -15.02
C LEU A 79 13.26 15.77 -15.37
N ALA A 80 14.22 15.84 -14.45
CA ALA A 80 15.47 16.55 -14.67
C ALA A 80 16.30 15.89 -15.80
N SER A 81 16.41 14.56 -15.80
CA SER A 81 17.17 13.82 -16.81
C SER A 81 16.56 13.95 -18.21
N GLY A 82 15.24 13.84 -18.33
CA GLY A 82 14.55 14.03 -19.62
C GLY A 82 14.72 15.46 -20.13
N THR A 83 14.60 16.46 -19.25
CA THR A 83 14.72 17.88 -19.62
C THR A 83 16.14 18.20 -20.08
N ALA A 84 17.15 17.78 -19.33
CA ALA A 84 18.55 17.96 -19.68
C ALA A 84 18.88 17.31 -21.04
N PHE A 85 18.39 16.10 -21.28
CA PHE A 85 18.59 15.40 -22.55
C PHE A 85 17.99 16.16 -23.74
N LEU A 86 16.76 16.66 -23.64
CA LEU A 86 16.12 17.41 -24.72
C LEU A 86 16.80 18.77 -24.97
N VAL A 87 17.34 19.41 -23.94
CA VAL A 87 18.09 20.67 -24.10
C VAL A 87 19.44 20.43 -24.76
N GLU A 88 20.19 19.42 -24.32
CA GLU A 88 21.57 19.18 -24.79
C GLU A 88 21.62 18.46 -26.15
N VAL A 89 20.73 17.50 -26.39
CA VAL A 89 20.77 16.63 -27.58
C VAL A 89 19.86 17.14 -28.69
N GLU A 90 18.65 17.59 -28.35
CA GLU A 90 17.66 18.06 -29.32
C GLU A 90 17.68 19.60 -29.47
N GLY A 91 18.48 20.30 -28.67
CA GLY A 91 18.63 21.76 -28.74
C GLY A 91 17.37 22.55 -28.38
N MET A 92 16.44 21.92 -27.66
CA MET A 92 15.16 22.53 -27.31
C MET A 92 15.34 23.63 -26.27
N ARG A 93 14.45 24.63 -26.30
CA ARG A 93 14.40 25.64 -25.24
C ARG A 93 14.05 24.94 -23.92
N PRO A 94 14.65 25.32 -22.77
CA PRO A 94 14.45 24.62 -21.50
C PRO A 94 12.98 24.49 -21.06
N VAL A 95 12.16 25.50 -21.35
CA VAL A 95 10.73 25.51 -21.04
C VAL A 95 9.97 24.51 -21.91
N ASP A 96 10.27 24.49 -23.21
CA ASP A 96 9.63 23.59 -24.18
C ASP A 96 10.05 22.13 -23.91
N ALA A 97 11.30 21.90 -23.53
CA ALA A 97 11.82 20.61 -23.09
C ALA A 97 11.14 20.11 -21.80
N PHE A 98 11.02 20.98 -20.79
CA PHE A 98 10.36 20.64 -19.53
C PHE A 98 8.87 20.32 -19.75
N TYR A 99 8.19 21.10 -20.60
CA TYR A 99 6.80 20.84 -20.97
C TYR A 99 6.65 19.50 -21.70
N CYS A 100 7.50 19.20 -22.69
CA CYS A 100 7.51 17.93 -23.40
C CYS A 100 7.68 16.75 -22.43
N VAL A 101 8.65 16.84 -21.52
CA VAL A 101 8.92 15.84 -20.49
C VAL A 101 7.72 15.65 -19.57
N CYS A 102 7.12 16.75 -19.08
CA CYS A 102 5.92 16.67 -18.26
C CYS A 102 4.77 15.98 -19.02
N ALA A 103 4.53 16.35 -20.27
CA ALA A 103 3.47 15.77 -21.09
C ALA A 103 3.69 14.26 -21.35
N THR A 104 4.93 13.84 -21.57
CA THR A 104 5.28 12.42 -21.75
C THR A 104 5.15 11.61 -20.46
N VAL A 105 5.70 12.11 -19.34
CA VAL A 105 5.67 11.41 -18.04
C VAL A 105 4.25 11.30 -17.49
N THR A 106 3.42 12.32 -17.72
CA THR A 106 1.99 12.31 -17.34
C THR A 106 1.10 11.59 -18.34
N THR A 107 1.66 11.04 -19.41
CA THR A 107 0.93 10.36 -20.49
C THR A 107 -0.15 11.23 -21.16
N LEU A 108 -0.01 12.56 -21.10
CA LEU A 108 -0.87 13.50 -21.82
C LEU A 108 -0.55 13.52 -23.32
N GLU A 109 0.75 13.47 -23.65
CA GLU A 109 1.32 13.39 -25.01
C GLU A 109 0.55 14.20 -26.07
N TYR A 110 0.61 15.53 -25.97
CA TYR A 110 -0.04 16.42 -26.94
C TYR A 110 0.49 16.30 -28.38
N GLY A 111 1.67 15.71 -28.58
CA GLY A 111 2.25 15.43 -29.90
C GLY A 111 2.87 16.65 -30.61
N ASP A 112 2.94 17.80 -29.94
CA ASP A 112 3.53 19.05 -30.44
C ASP A 112 5.06 19.06 -30.35
N LEU A 113 5.64 18.42 -29.34
CA LEU A 113 7.07 18.28 -29.14
C LEU A 113 7.44 16.82 -28.88
N SER A 114 8.49 16.31 -29.52
CA SER A 114 8.89 14.90 -29.38
C SER A 114 10.38 14.66 -29.61
N PHE A 115 10.86 13.52 -29.11
CA PHE A 115 12.21 13.01 -29.33
C PHE A 115 12.40 12.64 -30.81
N SER A 116 13.05 13.53 -31.56
CA SER A 116 13.08 13.50 -33.02
C SER A 116 14.35 12.83 -33.56
N SER A 117 15.46 12.93 -32.83
CA SER A 117 16.74 12.34 -33.23
C SER A 117 16.75 10.81 -33.06
N VAL A 118 17.58 10.12 -33.85
CA VAL A 118 17.82 8.68 -33.69
C VAL A 118 18.26 8.31 -32.26
N PRO A 119 19.28 8.97 -31.66
CA PRO A 119 19.64 8.71 -30.27
C PRO A 119 18.53 9.11 -29.28
N GLY A 120 17.78 10.18 -29.55
CA GLY A 120 16.67 10.62 -28.73
C GLY A 120 15.54 9.60 -28.64
N ARG A 121 15.18 8.96 -29.76
CA ARG A 121 14.18 7.87 -29.75
C ARG A 121 14.63 6.66 -28.94
N ALA A 122 15.91 6.28 -29.04
CA ALA A 122 16.46 5.16 -28.27
C ALA A 122 16.45 5.48 -26.76
N PHE A 123 16.84 6.70 -26.38
CA PHE A 123 16.76 7.18 -25.01
C PHE A 123 15.32 7.20 -24.50
N ALA A 124 14.39 7.77 -25.29
CA ALA A 124 12.98 7.89 -24.94
C ALA A 124 12.35 6.53 -24.67
N ALA A 125 12.63 5.51 -25.49
CA ALA A 125 12.08 4.17 -25.28
C ALA A 125 12.42 3.60 -23.88
N ALA A 126 13.67 3.72 -23.45
CA ALA A 126 14.10 3.25 -22.13
C ALA A 126 13.59 4.18 -21.01
N TRP A 127 13.76 5.49 -21.17
CA TRP A 127 13.44 6.50 -20.16
C TRP A 127 11.93 6.60 -19.88
N ILE A 128 11.07 6.51 -20.90
CA ILE A 128 9.60 6.51 -20.73
C ILE A 128 9.16 5.25 -19.96
N THR A 129 9.73 4.09 -20.28
CA THR A 129 9.40 2.84 -19.58
C THR A 129 9.73 2.92 -18.09
N VAL A 130 10.89 3.48 -17.73
CA VAL A 130 11.25 3.69 -16.32
C VAL A 130 10.37 4.78 -15.69
N SER A 131 10.11 5.89 -16.39
CA SER A 131 9.33 7.02 -15.87
C SER A 131 7.89 6.62 -15.55
N THR A 132 7.25 5.86 -16.43
CA THR A 132 5.87 5.38 -16.24
C THR A 132 5.76 4.49 -15.00
N VAL A 133 6.72 3.59 -14.78
CA VAL A 133 6.81 2.78 -13.55
C VAL A 133 6.97 3.67 -12.32
N VAL A 134 7.87 4.67 -12.34
CA VAL A 134 8.08 5.58 -11.21
C VAL A 134 6.81 6.37 -10.89
N VAL A 135 6.09 6.87 -11.90
CA VAL A 135 4.80 7.56 -11.71
C VAL A 135 3.77 6.64 -11.09
N ALA A 136 3.65 5.40 -11.57
CA ALA A 136 2.74 4.41 -10.99
C ALA A 136 3.05 4.14 -9.51
N LEU A 137 4.33 3.99 -9.15
CA LEU A 137 4.76 3.81 -7.76
C LEU A 137 4.45 5.04 -6.90
N PHE A 138 4.65 6.25 -7.43
CA PHE A 138 4.29 7.48 -6.73
C PHE A 138 2.80 7.51 -6.38
N PHE A 139 1.92 7.22 -7.35
CA PHE A 139 0.48 7.17 -7.10
C PHE A 139 0.08 6.04 -6.15
N LEU A 140 0.72 4.86 -6.27
CA LEU A 140 0.49 3.74 -5.35
C LEU A 140 0.79 4.14 -3.90
N TYR A 141 1.96 4.70 -3.64
CA TYR A 141 2.34 5.13 -2.29
C TYR A 141 1.51 6.31 -1.78
N ALA A 142 1.08 7.21 -2.67
CA ALA A 142 0.17 8.29 -2.31
C ALA A 142 -1.22 7.74 -1.90
N ALA A 143 -1.73 6.74 -2.63
CA ALA A 143 -2.98 6.05 -2.31
C ALA A 143 -2.87 5.28 -0.99
N GLU A 144 -1.76 4.56 -0.78
CA GLU A 144 -1.47 3.87 0.48
C GLU A 144 -1.45 4.85 1.67
N LEU A 145 -0.76 5.99 1.52
CA LEU A 145 -0.73 7.02 2.57
C LEU A 145 -2.13 7.61 2.84
N ALA A 146 -2.94 7.82 1.80
CA ALA A 146 -4.31 8.30 1.95
C ALA A 146 -5.19 7.26 2.66
N ALA A 147 -5.07 5.99 2.30
CA ALA A 147 -5.78 4.87 2.93
C ALA A 147 -5.40 4.75 4.41
N GLU A 148 -4.11 4.77 4.74
CA GLU A 148 -3.66 4.74 6.14
C GLU A 148 -4.19 5.92 6.96
N ARG A 149 -4.22 7.13 6.39
CA ARG A 149 -4.76 8.32 7.08
C ARG A 149 -6.24 8.14 7.37
N ARG A 150 -7.01 7.60 6.43
CA ARG A 150 -8.44 7.30 6.61
C ARG A 150 -8.65 6.24 7.68
N GLN A 151 -7.92 5.13 7.62
CA GLN A 151 -7.99 4.07 8.62
C GLN A 151 -7.63 4.58 10.03
N ARG A 152 -6.56 5.37 10.16
CA ARG A 152 -6.18 5.98 11.43
C ARG A 152 -7.25 6.94 11.94
N ALA A 153 -7.87 7.74 11.07
CA ALA A 153 -8.95 8.65 11.45
C ALA A 153 -10.19 7.90 11.93
N LEU A 154 -10.59 6.82 11.25
CA LEU A 154 -11.68 5.94 11.68
C LEU A 154 -11.37 5.31 13.04
N ALA A 155 -10.17 4.73 13.20
CA ALA A 155 -9.76 4.15 14.47
C ALA A 155 -9.76 5.17 15.61
N TRP A 156 -9.26 6.38 15.35
CA TRP A 156 -9.30 7.47 16.31
C TRP A 156 -10.72 7.89 16.68
N TRP A 157 -11.62 7.94 15.71
CA TRP A 157 -13.02 8.26 15.92
C TRP A 157 -13.72 7.21 16.78
N VAL A 158 -13.57 5.92 16.45
CA VAL A 158 -14.15 4.80 17.21
C VAL A 158 -13.65 4.77 18.65
N LEU A 159 -12.35 5.02 18.87
CA LEU A 159 -11.74 4.99 20.20
C LEU A 159 -12.14 6.17 21.10
N ARG A 160 -12.47 7.33 20.51
CA ARG A 160 -12.74 8.57 21.27
C ARG A 160 -14.21 8.93 21.36
N ARG A 161 -15.06 8.33 20.53
CA ARG A 161 -16.50 8.45 20.64
C ARG A 161 -16.97 7.83 21.97
N ARG A 162 -17.93 8.48 22.63
CA ARG A 162 -18.57 7.91 23.83
C ARG A 162 -19.47 6.74 23.43
N THR A 163 -19.37 5.63 24.14
CA THR A 163 -20.30 4.50 24.04
C THR A 163 -21.70 4.93 24.51
N THR A 164 -22.73 4.66 23.72
CA THR A 164 -24.14 4.92 24.08
C THR A 164 -24.86 3.63 24.50
N CYS A 165 -26.06 3.73 25.09
CA CYS A 165 -26.84 2.55 25.46
C CYS A 165 -27.18 1.66 24.26
N THR A 166 -27.48 2.26 23.11
CA THR A 166 -27.68 1.56 21.83
C THR A 166 -26.42 0.81 21.36
N ASP A 167 -25.22 1.32 21.68
CA ASP A 167 -23.97 0.65 21.34
C ASP A 167 -23.72 -0.55 22.27
N LEU A 168 -24.20 -0.50 23.52
CA LEU A 168 -24.19 -1.64 24.44
C LEU A 168 -25.18 -2.72 24.01
N GLU A 169 -26.40 -2.34 23.64
CA GLU A 169 -27.39 -3.29 23.09
C GLU A 169 -26.91 -3.96 21.81
N ALA A 170 -26.17 -3.24 20.96
CA ALA A 170 -25.56 -3.81 19.76
C ALA A 170 -24.27 -4.60 20.02
N ALA A 171 -23.71 -4.49 21.23
CA ALA A 171 -22.55 -5.26 21.68
C ALA A 171 -22.96 -6.55 22.41
N ASP A 172 -24.22 -6.67 22.86
CA ASP A 172 -24.81 -7.89 23.41
C ASP A 172 -25.04 -8.90 22.27
N MET A 173 -24.03 -9.74 22.02
CA MET A 173 -24.01 -10.65 20.86
C MET A 173 -24.67 -12.00 21.16
N ASP A 174 -24.69 -12.41 22.43
CA ASP A 174 -25.30 -13.64 22.94
C ASP A 174 -26.73 -13.44 23.48
N GLY A 175 -27.18 -12.19 23.62
CA GLY A 175 -28.55 -11.84 23.97
C GLY A 175 -28.86 -11.97 25.46
N ASP A 176 -27.85 -11.98 26.33
CA ASP A 176 -28.00 -12.17 27.78
C ASP A 176 -28.29 -10.86 28.53
N HIS A 177 -28.39 -9.74 27.80
CA HIS A 177 -28.58 -8.38 28.30
C HIS A 177 -27.43 -7.86 29.18
N ARG A 178 -26.26 -8.47 29.05
CA ARG A 178 -25.01 -8.04 29.65
C ARG A 178 -23.99 -7.85 28.53
N VAL A 179 -22.99 -7.03 28.80
CA VAL A 179 -21.88 -6.83 27.86
C VAL A 179 -20.61 -7.10 28.63
N GLY A 180 -20.04 -8.27 28.40
CA GLY A 180 -18.76 -8.66 28.92
C GLY A 180 -17.63 -7.85 28.28
N ALA A 181 -16.42 -8.00 28.85
CA ALA A 181 -15.24 -7.37 28.27
C ALA A 181 -14.95 -7.90 26.85
N ALA A 182 -15.24 -9.17 26.59
CA ALA A 182 -15.08 -9.80 25.27
C ALA A 182 -16.06 -9.20 24.25
N ASP A 183 -17.34 -9.11 24.60
CA ASP A 183 -18.40 -8.58 23.74
C ASP A 183 -18.14 -7.11 23.37
N PHE A 184 -17.70 -6.32 24.35
CA PHE A 184 -17.29 -4.94 24.12
C PHE A 184 -16.09 -4.83 23.17
N VAL A 185 -15.11 -5.73 23.28
CA VAL A 185 -13.94 -5.76 22.38
C VAL A 185 -14.35 -6.21 20.98
N LEU A 186 -15.17 -7.26 20.84
CA LEU A 186 -15.70 -7.72 19.55
C LEU A 186 -16.51 -6.63 18.86
N TYR A 187 -17.39 -5.95 19.58
CA TYR A 187 -18.12 -4.79 19.08
C TYR A 187 -17.19 -3.68 18.60
N LYS A 188 -16.14 -3.35 19.36
CA LYS A 188 -15.16 -2.33 18.94
C LYS A 188 -14.34 -2.78 17.73
N LEU A 189 -14.01 -4.06 17.60
CA LEU A 189 -13.34 -4.61 16.42
C LEU A 189 -14.25 -4.58 15.19
N LYS A 190 -15.55 -4.83 15.38
CA LYS A 190 -16.59 -4.70 14.35
C LYS A 190 -16.78 -3.26 13.90
N GLU A 191 -16.86 -2.28 14.82
CA GLU A 191 -16.90 -0.84 14.48
C GLU A 191 -15.63 -0.39 13.73
N LEU A 192 -14.47 -0.99 14.03
CA LEU A 192 -13.23 -0.76 13.31
C LEU A 192 -13.20 -1.42 11.91
N GLY A 193 -14.21 -2.21 11.56
CA GLY A 193 -14.27 -2.98 10.31
C GLY A 193 -13.18 -4.06 10.22
N LYS A 194 -12.67 -4.54 11.37
CA LYS A 194 -11.64 -5.59 11.43
C LYS A 194 -12.20 -7.00 11.41
N ILE A 195 -13.46 -7.14 11.79
CA ILE A 195 -14.21 -8.39 11.82
C ILE A 195 -15.63 -8.08 11.36
N SER A 196 -16.21 -8.94 10.53
CA SER A 196 -17.59 -8.79 10.06
C SER A 196 -18.58 -9.46 11.03
N GLN A 197 -19.88 -9.18 10.88
CA GLN A 197 -20.89 -9.86 11.71
C GLN A 197 -20.97 -11.35 11.37
N GLU A 198 -20.79 -11.67 10.08
CA GLU A 198 -20.83 -13.02 9.55
C GLU A 198 -19.66 -13.85 10.12
N GLU A 199 -18.44 -13.30 10.13
CA GLU A 199 -17.28 -13.95 10.76
C GLU A 199 -17.51 -14.23 12.25
N ILE A 200 -18.12 -13.29 12.98
CA ILE A 200 -18.46 -13.52 14.40
C ILE A 200 -19.50 -14.63 14.54
N ALA A 201 -20.53 -14.65 13.69
CA ALA A 201 -21.56 -15.68 13.73
C ALA A 201 -21.00 -17.07 13.41
N GLU A 202 -20.12 -17.19 12.41
CA GLU A 202 -19.42 -18.44 12.08
C GLU A 202 -18.58 -18.95 13.26
N PHE A 203 -17.85 -18.06 13.96
CA PHE A 203 -17.07 -18.46 15.14
C PHE A 203 -17.94 -18.86 16.35
N LEU A 204 -19.10 -18.23 16.52
CA LEU A 204 -20.06 -18.61 17.56
C LEU A 204 -20.74 -19.94 17.24
N GLU A 205 -21.05 -20.21 15.96
CA GLU A 205 -21.59 -21.50 15.53
C GLU A 205 -20.57 -22.64 15.74
N GLU A 206 -19.29 -22.43 15.40
CA GLU A 206 -18.23 -23.38 15.72
C GLU A 206 -18.08 -23.58 17.24
N PHE A 207 -18.20 -22.51 18.03
CA PHE A 207 -18.17 -22.60 19.48
C PHE A 207 -19.31 -23.47 20.02
N ASP A 208 -20.53 -23.26 19.55
CA ASP A 208 -21.71 -24.02 19.97
C ASP A 208 -21.63 -25.50 19.55
N GLU A 209 -21.05 -25.80 18.38
CA GLU A 209 -20.78 -27.19 17.96
C GLU A 209 -19.74 -27.89 18.86
N LEU A 210 -18.75 -27.14 19.32
CA LEU A 210 -17.70 -27.66 20.19
C LEU A 210 -18.15 -27.79 21.64
N ASP A 211 -19.09 -26.95 22.12
CA ASP A 211 -19.58 -26.90 23.50
C ASP A 211 -20.57 -28.06 23.81
N ALA A 212 -20.06 -29.29 23.81
CA ALA A 212 -20.86 -30.51 23.95
C ALA A 212 -21.71 -30.55 25.23
N ASP A 213 -21.24 -29.91 26.31
CA ASP A 213 -21.94 -29.84 27.59
C ASP A 213 -22.83 -28.59 27.78
N ASN A 214 -22.84 -27.66 26.80
CA ASN A 214 -23.61 -26.42 26.78
C ASN A 214 -23.42 -25.54 28.03
N PHE A 215 -22.24 -25.55 28.65
CA PHE A 215 -21.96 -24.64 29.77
C PHE A 215 -21.58 -23.22 29.33
N GLY A 216 -21.47 -22.95 28.03
CA GLY A 216 -21.02 -21.67 27.49
C GLY A 216 -19.52 -21.47 27.67
N THR A 217 -18.77 -22.56 27.86
CA THR A 217 -17.31 -22.54 28.05
C THR A 217 -16.67 -23.80 27.49
N LEU A 218 -15.75 -23.66 26.54
CA LEU A 218 -15.01 -24.81 26.02
C LEU A 218 -13.97 -25.33 27.02
N SER A 219 -14.06 -26.61 27.35
CA SER A 219 -13.08 -27.35 28.10
C SER A 219 -12.38 -28.41 27.22
N PRO A 220 -11.22 -28.96 27.66
CA PRO A 220 -10.60 -30.08 26.95
C PRO A 220 -11.51 -31.31 26.82
N HIS A 221 -12.50 -31.46 27.71
CA HIS A 221 -13.45 -32.57 27.62
C HIS A 221 -14.37 -32.41 26.40
N ASP A 222 -14.84 -31.19 26.14
CA ASP A 222 -15.75 -30.87 25.04
C ASP A 222 -15.10 -31.14 23.69
N LEU A 223 -13.82 -30.76 23.55
CA LEU A 223 -13.04 -31.05 22.34
C LEU A 223 -12.87 -32.56 22.08
N ILE A 224 -12.69 -33.37 23.12
CA ILE A 224 -12.56 -34.83 22.99
C ILE A 224 -13.88 -35.47 22.55
N VAL A 225 -15.01 -34.90 22.99
CA VAL A 225 -16.36 -35.40 22.67
C VAL A 225 -16.82 -34.94 21.29
N ALA A 226 -16.57 -33.68 20.93
CA ALA A 226 -16.94 -33.10 19.64
C ALA A 226 -16.01 -33.54 18.49
N GLN A 227 -14.74 -33.85 18.80
CA GLN A 227 -13.74 -34.30 17.81
C GLN A 227 -13.08 -35.63 18.21
N PRO A 228 -13.81 -36.75 18.21
CA PRO A 228 -13.19 -38.06 18.38
C PRO A 228 -12.33 -38.37 17.16
N GLY A 229 -11.03 -38.53 17.36
CA GLY A 229 -10.06 -38.85 16.31
C GLY A 229 -10.30 -40.16 15.58
#